data_AF-A0AAX1M4C8-F1
#
_entry.id   AF-A0AAX1M4C8-F1
#
_cell.length_a   1.000
_cell.length_b   1.000
_cell.length_c   1.000
_cell.angle_alpha   90.00
_cell.angle_beta   90.00
_cell.angle_gamma   90.00
#
_symmetry.space_group_name_H-M   'P 1'
#
loop_
_entity.id
_entity.type
_entity.pdbx_description
1 polymer ?
#
loop_
_entity_poly.entity_id
_entity_poly.type
_entity_poly.pdbx_seq_one_letter_code
_entity_poly.pdbx_strand_id
1 'polypeptide(L)'
;MNNEQLISNAKQKFEEFQTRIYGEVNALLKYAKLNAIGILKDKTPSYSESAAILKQYVSIIESLQELGIPIPKKNVIDLERIVTIFTSLAVAIDEEDIDGLGAAIAALDCEPYIL
;
A
#
# COMPACT_ATOMS: atom_id res chain seq x y z
N MET A 1 25.48 -20.24 2.32
CA MET A 1 24.22 -20.03 3.06
C MET A 1 23.30 -21.19 2.75
N ASN A 2 22.64 -21.77 3.76
CA ASN A 2 21.72 -22.90 3.55
C ASN A 2 20.39 -22.38 2.96
N ASN A 3 19.83 -23.07 1.95
CA ASN A 3 18.64 -22.60 1.22
C ASN A 3 17.42 -22.35 2.15
N GLU A 4 17.30 -23.14 3.22
CA GLU A 4 16.23 -22.98 4.22
C GLU A 4 16.30 -21.63 4.95
N GLN A 5 17.52 -21.16 5.24
CA GLN A 5 17.74 -19.91 5.96
C GLN A 5 17.49 -18.70 5.06
N LEU A 6 17.77 -18.81 3.76
CA LEU A 6 17.38 -17.83 2.75
C LEU A 6 15.85 -17.70 2.65
N ILE A 7 15.14 -18.83 2.58
CA ILE A 7 13.67 -18.85 2.50
C ILE A 7 13.05 -18.26 3.77
N SER A 8 13.57 -18.63 4.94
CA SER A 8 13.10 -18.10 6.22
C SER A 8 13.24 -16.57 6.28
N ASN A 9 14.41 -16.05 5.92
CA ASN A 9 14.67 -14.61 5.92
C ASN A 9 13.77 -13.86 4.91
N ALA A 10 13.49 -14.47 3.75
CA ALA A 10 12.63 -13.87 2.74
C ALA A 10 11.16 -13.81 3.18
N LYS A 11 10.65 -14.85 3.83
CA LYS A 11 9.30 -14.85 4.42
C LYS A 11 9.14 -13.76 5.48
N GLN A 12 10.13 -13.65 6.37
CA GLN A 12 10.14 -12.60 7.38
C GLN A 12 10.11 -11.20 6.74
N LYS A 13 10.94 -10.97 5.72
CA LYS A 13 10.93 -9.70 4.98
C LYS A 13 9.58 -9.41 4.31
N PHE A 14 8.93 -10.44 3.74
CA PHE A 14 7.59 -10.29 3.19
C PHE A 14 6.58 -9.82 4.25
N GLU A 15 6.57 -10.44 5.43
CA GLU A 15 5.68 -10.06 6.54
C GLU A 15 5.97 -8.63 7.03
N GLU A 16 7.23 -8.23 7.11
CA GLU A 16 7.65 -6.88 7.45
C GLU A 16 7.15 -5.85 6.42
N PHE A 17 7.31 -6.12 5.11
CA PHE A 17 6.81 -5.24 4.06
C PHE A 17 5.29 -5.16 4.05
N GLN A 18 4.60 -6.29 4.18
CA GLN A 18 3.14 -6.35 4.23
C GLN A 18 2.60 -5.50 5.40
N THR A 19 3.15 -5.69 6.59
CA THR A 19 2.76 -4.93 7.79
C THR A 19 3.02 -3.43 7.61
N ARG A 20 4.16 -3.07 7.01
CA ARG A 20 4.51 -1.68 6.72
C ARG A 20 3.53 -1.04 5.75
N ILE A 21 3.18 -1.73 4.65
CA ILE A 21 2.22 -1.24 3.65
C ILE A 21 0.87 -0.96 4.32
N TYR A 22 0.33 -1.91 5.08
CA TYR A 22 -0.95 -1.73 5.75
C TYR A 22 -0.94 -0.60 6.78
N GLY A 23 0.14 -0.51 7.57
CA GLY A 23 0.30 0.56 8.55
C GLY A 23 0.35 1.95 7.91
N GLU A 24 1.10 2.10 6.82
CA GLU A 24 1.23 3.37 6.11
C GLU A 24 -0.10 3.78 5.47
N VAL A 25 -0.77 2.86 4.76
CA VAL A 25 -2.08 3.13 4.16
C VAL A 25 -3.12 3.52 5.23
N ASN A 26 -3.17 2.83 6.37
CA ASN A 26 -4.12 3.15 7.44
C ASN A 26 -3.86 4.54 8.06
N ALA A 27 -2.60 4.87 8.35
CA ALA A 27 -2.24 6.17 8.90
C ALA A 27 -2.62 7.31 7.93
N LEU A 28 -2.34 7.12 6.65
CA LEU A 28 -2.63 8.09 5.61
C LEU A 28 -4.13 8.22 5.32
N LEU A 29 -4.89 7.11 5.36
CA LEU A 29 -6.35 7.11 5.25
C LEU A 29 -6.99 7.89 6.40
N LYS A 30 -6.55 7.66 7.64
CA LYS A 30 -7.02 8.41 8.82
C LYS A 30 -6.79 9.91 8.65
N TYR A 31 -5.61 10.31 8.14
CA TYR A 31 -5.32 11.70 7.86
C TYR A 31 -6.20 12.26 6.73
N ALA A 32 -6.40 11.49 5.65
CA ALA A 32 -7.20 11.89 4.49
C ALA A 32 -8.64 12.26 4.88
N LYS A 33 -9.25 11.47 5.77
CA LYS A 33 -10.63 11.68 6.24
C LYS A 33 -10.83 12.93 7.11
N LEU A 34 -9.79 13.41 7.77
CA LEU A 34 -9.89 14.44 8.80
C LEU A 34 -9.56 15.84 8.29
N ASN A 35 -9.03 15.96 7.07
CA ASN A 35 -8.52 17.23 6.54
C ASN A 35 -9.20 17.60 5.21
N ALA A 36 -9.24 18.89 4.91
CA ALA A 36 -9.74 19.42 3.64
C ALA A 36 -8.69 19.25 2.52
N ILE A 37 -9.15 19.21 1.26
CA ILE A 37 -8.30 18.85 0.11
C ILE A 37 -7.04 19.71 -0.04
N GLY A 38 -7.14 21.02 0.22
CA GLY A 38 -5.97 21.92 0.17
C GLY A 38 -4.87 21.50 1.15
N ILE A 39 -5.24 21.07 2.36
CA ILE A 39 -4.29 20.57 3.36
C ILE A 39 -3.70 19.22 2.94
N LEU A 40 -4.49 18.37 2.29
CA LEU A 40 -4.03 17.06 1.81
C LEU A 40 -2.95 17.18 0.73
N LYS A 41 -3.08 18.16 -0.18
CA LYS A 41 -2.09 18.43 -1.24
C LYS A 41 -0.75 18.88 -0.69
N ASP A 42 -0.76 19.67 0.39
CA ASP A 42 0.46 20.22 0.98
C ASP A 42 1.21 19.23 1.89
N LYS A 43 0.72 17.99 2.00
CA LYS A 43 1.36 16.98 2.85
C LYS A 43 2.75 16.60 2.34
N THR A 44 3.69 16.39 3.26
CA THR A 44 5.04 15.86 2.96
C THR A 44 5.33 14.58 3.77
N PRO A 45 5.77 13.47 3.14
CA PRO A 45 5.70 13.24 1.69
C PRO A 45 4.26 13.31 1.17
N SER A 46 4.09 13.61 -0.11
CA SER A 46 2.78 13.65 -0.73
C SER A 46 2.16 12.24 -0.77
N TYR A 47 0.84 12.17 -0.93
CA TYR A 47 0.16 10.89 -1.09
C TYR A 47 0.65 10.11 -2.30
N SER A 48 0.97 10.80 -3.40
CA SER A 48 1.51 10.21 -4.63
C SER A 48 2.94 9.69 -4.45
N GLU A 49 3.78 10.39 -3.67
CA GLU A 49 5.10 9.91 -3.28
C GLU A 49 5.01 8.64 -2.42
N SER A 50 4.15 8.64 -1.40
CA SER A 50 3.87 7.43 -0.60
C SER A 50 3.35 6.29 -1.48
N ALA A 51 2.43 6.55 -2.41
CA ALA A 51 1.90 5.52 -3.30
C ALA A 51 3.01 4.91 -4.20
N ALA A 52 3.95 5.73 -4.68
CA ALA A 52 5.10 5.26 -5.44
C ALA A 52 6.01 4.34 -4.60
N ILE A 53 6.27 4.67 -3.33
CA ILE A 53 7.04 3.83 -2.42
C ILE A 53 6.34 2.48 -2.18
N LEU A 54 5.03 2.50 -1.94
CA LEU A 54 4.25 1.27 -1.72
C LEU A 54 4.28 0.36 -2.95
N LYS A 55 4.17 0.92 -4.16
CA LYS A 55 4.34 0.16 -5.42
C LYS A 55 5.72 -0.47 -5.54
N GLN A 56 6.78 0.20 -5.10
CA GLN A 56 8.13 -0.39 -5.07
C GLN A 56 8.18 -1.60 -4.13
N TYR A 57 7.53 -1.56 -2.96
CA TYR A 57 7.47 -2.71 -2.08
C TYR A 57 6.73 -3.90 -2.69
N VAL A 58 5.62 -3.66 -3.40
CA VAL A 58 4.92 -4.72 -4.14
C VAL A 58 5.85 -5.33 -5.20
N SER A 59 6.55 -4.50 -5.98
CA SER A 59 7.50 -4.99 -6.99
C SER A 59 8.66 -5.81 -6.41
N ILE A 60 9.14 -5.43 -5.22
CA ILE A 60 10.14 -6.24 -4.47
C ILE A 60 9.55 -7.60 -4.09
N ILE A 61 8.29 -7.65 -3.64
CA ILE A 61 7.60 -8.89 -3.27
C ILE A 61 7.41 -9.80 -4.49
N GLU A 62 7.01 -9.25 -5.63
CA GLU A 62 6.90 -9.98 -6.90
C GLU A 62 8.26 -10.59 -7.30
N SER A 63 9.33 -9.79 -7.22
CA SER A 63 10.69 -10.25 -7.51
C SER A 63 11.12 -11.41 -6.60
N LEU A 64 10.73 -11.39 -5.32
CA LEU A 64 10.98 -12.51 -4.41
C LEU A 64 10.24 -13.79 -4.85
N GLN A 65 9.03 -13.67 -5.38
CA GLN A 65 8.26 -14.81 -5.89
C GLN A 65 8.92 -15.42 -7.14
N GLU A 66 9.41 -14.58 -8.06
CA GLU A 66 10.15 -15.02 -9.26
C GLU A 66 11.41 -15.82 -8.92
N LEU A 67 12.04 -15.53 -7.77
CA LEU A 67 13.19 -16.28 -7.24
C LEU A 67 12.81 -17.63 -6.61
N GLY A 68 11.54 -18.05 -6.71
CA GLY A 68 11.06 -19.35 -6.21
C GLY A 68 10.72 -19.35 -4.72
N ILE A 69 10.56 -18.18 -4.09
CA ILE A 69 10.15 -18.10 -2.68
C ILE A 69 8.63 -18.34 -2.60
N PRO A 70 8.16 -19.26 -1.74
CA PRO A 70 6.75 -19.64 -1.68
C PRO A 70 5.93 -18.60 -0.90
N ILE A 71 5.72 -17.45 -1.52
CA ILE A 71 4.80 -16.41 -1.03
C ILE A 71 3.39 -16.74 -1.55
N PRO A 72 2.35 -16.76 -0.69
CA PRO A 72 0.99 -17.03 -1.14
C PRO A 72 0.52 -15.99 -2.16
N LYS A 73 0.19 -16.44 -3.38
CA LYS A 73 -0.25 -15.56 -4.48
C LYS A 73 -1.43 -14.66 -4.10
N LYS A 74 -2.34 -15.17 -3.27
CA LYS A 74 -3.47 -14.39 -2.75
C LYS A 74 -3.01 -13.14 -1.98
N ASN A 75 -1.97 -13.26 -1.16
CA ASN A 75 -1.50 -12.13 -0.36
C ASN A 75 -0.89 -11.02 -1.24
N VAL A 76 -0.24 -11.40 -2.35
CA VAL A 76 0.32 -10.44 -3.31
C VAL A 76 -0.82 -9.72 -4.04
N ILE A 77 -1.85 -10.44 -4.49
CA ILE A 77 -3.05 -9.85 -5.12
C ILE A 77 -3.78 -8.90 -4.16
N ASP A 78 -3.93 -9.28 -2.90
CA ASP A 78 -4.58 -8.45 -1.89
C ASP A 78 -3.77 -7.15 -1.64
N LEU A 79 -2.44 -7.26 -1.61
CA LEU A 79 -1.54 -6.11 -1.51
C LEU A 79 -1.63 -5.18 -2.73
N GLU A 80 -1.56 -5.72 -3.93
CA GLU A 80 -1.71 -4.97 -5.18
C GLU A 80 -3.04 -4.22 -5.24
N ARG A 81 -4.13 -4.88 -4.83
CA ARG A 81 -5.46 -4.25 -4.79
C ARG A 81 -5.46 -3.06 -3.86
N ILE A 82 -4.98 -3.22 -2.63
CA ILE A 82 -4.92 -2.15 -1.63
C ILE A 82 -4.06 -0.97 -2.13
N VAL A 83 -2.87 -1.26 -2.67
CA VAL A 83 -1.97 -0.22 -3.20
C VAL A 83 -2.60 0.48 -4.41
N THR A 84 -3.38 -0.23 -5.22
CA THR A 84 -4.13 0.36 -6.34
C THR A 84 -5.20 1.32 -5.84
N ILE A 85 -6.02 0.93 -4.86
CA ILE A 85 -7.06 1.81 -4.30
C ILE A 85 -6.41 3.05 -3.64
N PHE A 86 -5.32 2.86 -2.90
CA PHE A 86 -4.57 3.97 -2.31
C PHE A 86 -3.97 4.91 -3.38
N THR A 87 -3.51 4.36 -4.51
CA THR A 87 -3.07 5.17 -5.64
C THR A 87 -4.20 6.03 -6.18
N SER A 88 -5.42 5.47 -6.31
CA SER A 88 -6.59 6.25 -6.73
C SER A 88 -6.91 7.39 -5.76
N LEU A 89 -6.75 7.16 -4.46
CA LEU A 89 -6.89 8.21 -3.44
C LEU A 89 -5.85 9.32 -3.65
N ALA A 90 -4.59 8.97 -3.91
CA ALA A 90 -3.52 9.92 -4.14
C ALA A 90 -3.78 10.78 -5.40
N VAL A 91 -4.18 10.14 -6.50
CA VAL A 91 -4.53 10.82 -7.76
C VAL A 91 -5.70 11.79 -7.55
N ALA A 92 -6.75 11.36 -6.84
CA ALA A 92 -7.90 12.23 -6.56
C ALA A 92 -7.53 13.47 -5.73
N ILE A 93 -6.58 13.36 -4.81
CA ILE A 93 -6.05 14.52 -4.06
C ILE A 93 -5.32 15.48 -5.00
N ASP A 94 -4.45 14.95 -5.87
CA ASP A 94 -3.65 15.77 -6.80
C ASP A 94 -4.54 16.52 -7.79
N GLU A 95 -5.57 15.84 -8.32
CA GLU A 95 -6.54 16.36 -9.29
C GLU A 95 -7.67 17.19 -8.65
N GLU A 96 -7.70 17.32 -7.32
CA GLU A 96 -8.77 17.97 -6.56
C GLU A 96 -10.17 17.34 -6.82
N ASP A 97 -10.20 16.06 -7.16
CA ASP A 97 -11.41 15.28 -7.41
C ASP A 97 -12.02 14.80 -6.08
N ILE A 98 -13.00 15.56 -5.57
CA ILE A 98 -13.70 15.25 -4.32
C ILE A 98 -14.50 13.95 -4.41
N ASP A 99 -15.13 13.67 -5.55
CA ASP A 99 -15.94 12.46 -5.74
C ASP A 99 -15.03 11.23 -5.80
N GLY A 100 -13.93 11.33 -6.56
CA GLY A 100 -12.89 10.31 -6.62
C GLY A 100 -12.23 10.05 -5.26
N LEU A 101 -11.97 11.11 -4.49
CA LEU A 101 -11.42 10.99 -3.14
C LEU A 101 -12.40 10.26 -2.21
N GLY A 102 -13.68 10.64 -2.24
CA GLY A 102 -14.73 9.96 -1.46
C GLY A 102 -14.88 8.49 -1.83
N ALA A 103 -14.89 8.16 -3.13
CA ALA A 103 -14.97 6.80 -3.62
C ALA A 103 -13.75 5.96 -3.18
N ALA A 104 -12.54 6.51 -3.27
CA ALA A 104 -11.33 5.80 -2.87
C ALA A 104 -11.25 5.59 -1.35
N ILE A 105 -11.67 6.58 -0.55
CA ILE A 105 -11.79 6.44 0.91
C ILE A 105 -12.77 5.33 1.27
N ALA A 106 -13.95 5.29 0.63
CA ALA A 106 -14.97 4.27 0.88
C ALA A 106 -14.48 2.86 0.49
N ALA A 107 -13.75 2.75 -0.62
CA ALA A 107 -13.15 1.49 -1.05
C ALA A 107 -12.11 0.98 -0.04
N LEU A 108 -11.24 1.86 0.48
CA LEU A 108 -10.27 1.48 1.51
C LEU A 108 -10.93 1.07 2.83
N ASP A 109 -12.07 1.66 3.20
CA ASP A 109 -12.83 1.27 4.40
C ASP A 109 -13.48 -0.11 4.31
N CYS A 110 -13.69 -0.60 3.09
CA CYS A 110 -14.22 -1.93 2.86
C CYS A 110 -13.13 -3.02 2.89
N GLU A 111 -11.85 -2.63 3.01
CA GLU A 111 -10.72 -3.56 3.04
C GLU A 111 -10.51 -4.13 4.45
N PRO A 112 -10.64 -5.45 4.66
CA PRO A 112 -10.64 -6.06 6.00
C PRO A 112 -9.30 -5.96 6.74
N TYR A 113 -8.23 -5.58 6.02
CA TYR A 113 -6.87 -5.47 6.55
C TYR A 113 -6.48 -4.03 6.94
N ILE A 114 -7.35 -3.06 6.66
CA ILE A 114 -7.18 -1.63 6.98
C ILE A 114 -8.25 -1.28 8.02
N LEU A 115 -7.90 -1.42 9.31
CA LEU A 115 -8.74 -1.07 10.46
C LEU A 115 -8.00 -0.08 11.38
#